data_AF-A0A163JA79-F1
#
_entry.id   AF-A0A163JA79-F1
#
_cell.length_a   1.000
_cell.length_b   1.000
_cell.length_c   1.000
_cell.angle_alpha   90.00
_cell.angle_beta   90.00
_cell.angle_gamma   90.00
#
_symmetry.space_group_name_H-M   'P 1'
#
loop_
_entity.id
_entity.type
_entity.pdbx_description
1 polymer ?
#
loop_
_entity_poly.entity_id
_entity_poly.type
_entity_poly.pdbx_seq_one_letter_code
_entity_poly.pdbx_strand_id
1 'polypeptide(L)'
;MYRIKSPKNGAWVPILANPDIILEYNQNVVTTLHEKNLLLLGEDRFLSTLMLRTFPKRQMMFVPQARCKTVVPDEFKVLLSQRRRWINSTVHNLMELVLVSDLCGIACLSMQFSVFIDLIGTLVLPAAIVMTIYLIVNTAISSNPQWQSLALLIAILGLPAVLIAITTFKFVYVMWMIIYIIALPIWNFILPLYSFWHFDDFSWGATRVVAGEKKKDKGHADADGKFDSSRLVMKKWEDWEAERTGQRFNKNKVPLKTPLDPPLAFDGGNQPGSRKSGIVTPSTPGTFGTMFNDRKMYGSSPSLGVSNNVSSPVPPPSPIPPPPPPPSQ
;
A
#
# COMPACT_ATOMS: atom_id res chain seq x y z
N MET A 1 -10.02 15.13 11.58
CA MET A 1 -8.98 14.39 10.84
C MET A 1 -7.99 13.82 11.86
N TYR A 2 -8.01 12.51 12.09
CA TYR A 2 -7.19 11.87 13.13
C TYR A 2 -5.70 12.00 12.77
N ARG A 3 -4.96 12.84 13.50
CA ARG A 3 -3.52 13.05 13.31
C ARG A 3 -2.76 11.87 13.90
N ILE A 4 -2.69 10.74 13.20
CA ILE A 4 -1.89 9.60 13.62
C ILE A 4 -0.42 9.93 13.37
N LYS A 5 0.40 9.95 14.43
CA LYS A 5 1.83 10.33 14.38
C LYS A 5 2.72 9.19 14.86
N SER A 6 3.97 9.19 14.38
CA SER A 6 5.06 8.33 14.87
C SER A 6 6.25 9.17 15.33
N PRO A 7 6.96 8.74 16.39
CA PRO A 7 8.18 9.41 16.81
C PRO A 7 9.30 9.12 15.80
N LYS A 8 10.04 10.16 15.39
CA LYS A 8 11.23 10.07 14.53
C LYS A 8 12.22 11.17 14.95
N ASN A 9 13.46 10.81 15.27
CA ASN A 9 14.54 11.74 15.64
C ASN A 9 14.14 12.83 16.67
N GLY A 10 13.41 12.45 17.72
CA GLY A 10 12.99 13.38 18.78
C GLY A 10 11.75 14.22 18.46
N ALA A 11 11.08 13.98 17.34
CA ALA A 11 9.89 14.73 16.94
C ALA A 11 8.77 13.83 16.37
N TRP A 12 7.55 14.37 16.33
CA TRP A 12 6.35 13.61 15.95
C TRP A 12 5.93 13.93 14.53
N VAL A 13 6.07 12.96 13.63
CA VAL A 13 5.74 13.11 12.20
C VAL A 13 4.42 12.39 11.90
N PRO A 14 3.51 12.98 11.10
CA PRO A 14 2.31 12.28 10.64
C PRO A 14 2.67 11.04 9.83
N ILE A 15 1.97 9.93 10.02
CA ILE A 15 2.30 8.65 9.38
C ILE A 15 2.32 8.74 7.86
N LEU A 16 1.25 9.25 7.25
CA LEU A 16 1.13 9.37 5.80
C LEU A 16 2.13 10.37 5.19
N ALA A 17 2.53 11.37 5.97
CA ALA A 17 3.48 12.39 5.55
C ALA A 17 4.90 12.11 6.09
N ASN A 18 5.21 10.84 6.42
CA ASN A 18 6.57 10.47 6.79
C ASN A 18 7.48 10.68 5.57
N PRO A 19 8.63 11.39 5.72
CA PRO A 19 9.60 11.55 4.65
C PRO A 19 9.97 10.26 3.92
N ASP A 20 10.06 9.12 4.62
CA ASP A 20 10.43 7.84 3.99
C ASP A 20 9.34 7.40 2.98
N ILE A 21 8.07 7.57 3.35
CA ILE A 21 6.94 7.26 2.47
C ILE A 21 6.91 8.25 1.30
N ILE A 22 7.06 9.55 1.59
CA ILE A 22 6.99 10.59 0.57
C ILE A 22 8.10 10.42 -0.46
N LEU A 23 9.32 10.10 -0.05
CA LEU A 23 10.47 9.99 -0.96
C LEU A 23 10.28 8.85 -1.98
N GLU A 24 9.69 7.74 -1.56
CA GLU A 24 9.41 6.62 -2.46
C GLU A 24 8.15 6.81 -3.30
N TYR A 25 7.13 7.46 -2.72
CA TYR A 25 5.86 7.70 -3.39
C TYR A 25 5.93 8.85 -4.40
N ASN A 26 6.79 9.86 -4.16
CA ASN A 26 6.95 11.06 -4.98
C ASN A 26 8.00 10.86 -6.10
N GLN A 27 7.83 9.81 -6.89
CA GLN A 27 8.66 9.54 -8.07
C GLN A 27 7.97 10.07 -9.33
N ASN A 28 8.49 11.17 -9.87
CA ASN A 28 7.92 11.82 -11.05
C ASN A 28 8.41 11.21 -12.38
N VAL A 29 9.55 10.50 -12.36
CA VAL A 29 10.13 9.87 -13.54
C VAL A 29 10.05 8.36 -13.36
N VAL A 30 9.07 7.75 -14.03
CA VAL A 30 8.84 6.31 -14.01
C VAL A 30 9.27 5.69 -15.33
N THR A 31 10.30 4.84 -15.29
CA THR A 31 10.92 4.32 -16.52
C THR A 31 10.53 2.87 -16.76
N THR A 32 10.42 2.08 -15.69
CA THR A 32 10.14 0.65 -15.82
C THR A 32 8.64 0.37 -15.90
N LEU A 33 8.28 -0.75 -16.52
CA LEU A 33 6.90 -1.23 -16.58
C LEU A 33 6.35 -1.51 -15.16
N HIS A 34 7.21 -1.97 -14.26
CA HIS A 34 6.87 -2.22 -12.87
C HIS A 34 6.52 -0.93 -12.11
N GLU A 35 7.40 0.07 -12.15
CA GLU A 35 7.15 1.39 -11.53
C GLU A 35 5.90 2.06 -12.10
N LYS A 36 5.70 2.01 -13.43
CA LYS A 36 4.51 2.58 -14.07
C LYS A 36 3.22 1.90 -13.58
N ASN A 37 3.20 0.58 -13.45
CA ASN A 37 2.04 -0.14 -12.92
C ASN A 37 1.77 0.17 -11.44
N LEU A 38 2.82 0.36 -10.62
CA LEU A 38 2.67 0.73 -9.22
C LEU A 38 2.18 2.17 -9.03
N LEU A 39 2.86 3.14 -9.66
CA LEU A 39 2.68 4.56 -9.37
C LEU A 39 1.62 5.24 -10.23
N LEU A 40 1.34 4.74 -11.44
CA LEU A 40 0.32 5.34 -12.32
C LEU A 40 -1.02 4.62 -12.27
N LEU A 41 -1.06 3.32 -11.91
CA LEU A 41 -2.28 2.50 -12.00
C LEU A 41 -2.76 1.98 -10.64
N GLY A 42 -1.81 1.75 -9.72
CA GLY A 42 -2.01 1.07 -8.44
C GLY A 42 -1.56 1.87 -7.23
N GLU A 43 -1.57 3.21 -7.31
CA GLU A 43 -0.93 4.07 -6.34
C GLU A 43 -1.48 3.86 -4.91
N ASP A 44 -2.79 3.59 -4.81
CA ASP A 44 -3.47 3.29 -3.55
C ASP A 44 -2.94 2.02 -2.88
N ARG A 45 -2.71 0.97 -3.68
CA ARG A 45 -2.19 -0.32 -3.18
C ARG A 45 -0.73 -0.18 -2.79
N PHE A 46 0.06 0.48 -3.64
CA PHE A 46 1.47 0.71 -3.40
C PHE A 46 1.70 1.51 -2.10
N LEU A 47 0.88 2.53 -1.85
CA LEU A 47 0.93 3.29 -0.59
C LEU A 47 0.72 2.39 0.64
N SER A 48 -0.21 1.44 0.55
CA SER A 48 -0.50 0.50 1.64
C SER A 48 0.68 -0.45 1.89
N THR A 49 1.30 -0.95 0.82
CA THR A 49 2.53 -1.77 0.89
C THR A 49 3.67 -0.98 1.54
N LEU A 50 3.85 0.27 1.14
CA LEU A 50 4.87 1.17 1.70
C LEU A 50 4.63 1.45 3.19
N MET A 51 3.37 1.68 3.59
CA MET A 51 3.00 1.85 5.00
C MET A 51 3.34 0.63 5.85
N LEU A 52 3.06 -0.59 5.36
CA LEU A 52 3.41 -1.83 6.05
C LEU A 52 4.92 -1.99 6.21
N ARG A 53 5.67 -1.63 5.17
CA ARG A 53 7.14 -1.73 5.18
C ARG A 53 7.79 -0.70 6.10
N THR A 54 7.34 0.56 6.07
CA THR A 54 7.90 1.63 6.92
C THR A 54 7.51 1.46 8.40
N PHE A 55 6.35 0.88 8.68
CA PHE A 55 5.82 0.75 10.05
C PHE A 55 5.44 -0.70 10.40
N PRO A 56 6.40 -1.63 10.48
CA PRO A 56 6.12 -3.06 10.69
C PRO A 56 5.45 -3.36 12.05
N LYS A 57 5.60 -2.48 13.04
CA LYS A 57 4.95 -2.58 14.36
C LYS A 57 3.50 -2.06 14.37
N ARG A 58 2.97 -1.58 13.24
CA ARG A 58 1.61 -1.07 13.11
C ARG A 58 0.81 -1.96 12.18
N GLN A 59 -0.50 -2.01 12.42
CA GLN A 59 -1.42 -2.85 11.67
C GLN A 59 -2.46 -1.98 10.97
N MET A 60 -2.80 -2.35 9.73
CA MET A 60 -3.96 -1.80 9.03
C MET A 60 -5.19 -2.59 9.47
N MET A 61 -6.25 -1.89 9.87
CA MET A 61 -7.46 -2.51 10.41
C MET A 61 -8.63 -2.29 9.44
N PHE A 62 -9.35 -3.37 9.16
CA PHE A 62 -10.64 -3.30 8.48
C PHE A 62 -11.72 -2.89 9.49
N VAL A 63 -12.47 -1.82 9.18
CA VAL A 63 -13.57 -1.34 10.01
C VAL A 63 -14.89 -1.63 9.29
N PRO A 64 -15.68 -2.64 9.73
CA PRO A 64 -16.89 -3.06 9.02
C PRO A 64 -17.97 -1.97 8.92
N GLN A 65 -17.92 -0.98 9.82
CA GLN A 65 -18.84 0.16 9.84
C GLN A 65 -18.52 1.21 8.77
N ALA A 66 -17.31 1.22 8.23
CA ALA A 66 -16.92 2.15 7.17
C ALA A 66 -17.61 1.75 5.85
N ARG A 67 -18.52 2.61 5.37
CA ARG A 67 -19.28 2.36 4.12
C ARG A 67 -18.78 3.26 3.01
N CYS A 68 -18.39 2.66 1.89
CA CYS A 68 -18.09 3.35 0.64
C CYS A 68 -19.15 2.98 -0.40
N LYS A 69 -19.63 3.95 -1.18
CA LYS A 69 -20.55 3.73 -2.30
C LYS A 69 -19.82 4.09 -3.59
N THR A 70 -19.99 3.27 -4.61
CA THR A 70 -19.44 3.53 -5.95
C THR A 70 -20.48 3.19 -7.00
N VAL A 71 -20.31 3.76 -8.18
CA VAL A 71 -21.10 3.43 -9.37
C VAL A 71 -20.38 2.31 -10.10
N VAL A 72 -21.10 1.25 -10.42
CA VAL A 72 -20.58 0.12 -11.19
C VAL A 72 -20.62 0.50 -12.68
N PRO A 73 -19.62 0.10 -13.48
CA PRO A 73 -19.68 0.27 -14.93
C PRO A 73 -20.94 -0.37 -15.53
N ASP A 74 -21.61 0.38 -16.39
CA ASP A 74 -22.78 -0.02 -17.17
C ASP A 74 -22.40 -0.67 -18.50
N GLU A 75 -21.27 -0.26 -19.09
CA GLU A 75 -20.73 -0.85 -20.32
C GLU A 75 -19.58 -1.84 -20.09
N PHE A 76 -19.59 -2.94 -20.87
CA PHE A 76 -18.53 -3.95 -20.80
C PHE A 76 -17.14 -3.39 -21.14
N LYS A 77 -17.05 -2.45 -22.09
CA LYS A 77 -15.76 -1.82 -22.45
C LYS A 77 -15.16 -1.03 -21.28
N VAL A 78 -16.01 -0.34 -20.51
CA VAL A 78 -15.60 0.41 -19.32
C VAL A 78 -15.17 -0.55 -18.20
N LEU A 79 -15.94 -1.63 -17.98
CA LEU A 79 -15.57 -2.69 -17.03
C LEU A 79 -14.20 -3.30 -17.38
N LEU A 80 -13.99 -3.62 -18.66
CA LEU A 80 -12.77 -4.24 -19.14
C LEU A 80 -11.56 -3.31 -19.00
N SER A 81 -11.71 -2.01 -19.29
CA SER A 81 -10.67 -1.02 -19.03
C SER A 81 -10.34 -0.88 -17.54
N GLN A 82 -11.37 -0.87 -16.68
CA GLN A 82 -11.18 -0.80 -15.23
C GLN A 82 -10.44 -2.04 -14.71
N ARG A 83 -10.85 -3.22 -15.16
CA ARG A 83 -10.29 -4.50 -14.70
C ARG A 83 -8.87 -4.72 -15.21
N ARG A 84 -8.54 -4.28 -16.44
CA ARG A 84 -7.15 -4.21 -16.93
C ARG A 84 -6.25 -3.48 -15.94
N ARG A 85 -6.61 -2.23 -15.60
CA ARG A 85 -5.84 -1.41 -14.66
C ARG A 85 -5.66 -2.10 -13.32
N TRP A 86 -6.74 -2.67 -12.79
CA TRP A 86 -6.73 -3.31 -11.48
C TRP A 86 -5.85 -4.56 -11.48
N ILE A 87 -6.03 -5.45 -12.44
CA ILE A 87 -5.27 -6.71 -12.53
C ILE A 87 -3.78 -6.42 -12.72
N ASN A 88 -3.42 -5.54 -13.66
CA ASN A 88 -2.02 -5.20 -13.92
C ASN A 88 -1.35 -4.65 -12.66
N SER A 89 -1.99 -3.67 -12.00
CA SER A 89 -1.46 -3.09 -10.75
C SER A 89 -1.39 -4.09 -9.59
N THR A 90 -2.35 -5.02 -9.49
CA THR A 90 -2.37 -6.04 -8.44
C THR A 90 -1.17 -6.98 -8.58
N VAL A 91 -0.85 -7.44 -9.79
CA VAL A 91 0.29 -8.35 -10.02
C VAL A 91 1.60 -7.70 -9.57
N HIS A 92 1.83 -6.44 -9.94
CA HIS A 92 3.02 -5.69 -9.51
C HIS A 92 3.05 -5.40 -8.01
N ASN A 93 1.90 -5.04 -7.42
CA ASN A 93 1.83 -4.80 -5.99
C ASN A 93 2.03 -6.09 -5.17
N LEU A 94 1.51 -7.23 -5.63
CA LEU A 94 1.75 -8.52 -5.00
C LEU A 94 3.23 -8.92 -5.07
N MET A 95 3.94 -8.65 -6.18
CA MET A 95 5.39 -8.84 -6.24
C MET A 95 6.12 -8.05 -5.16
N GLU A 96 5.78 -6.77 -4.97
CA GLU A 96 6.36 -5.95 -3.89
C GLU A 96 5.99 -6.46 -2.50
N LEU A 97 4.72 -6.85 -2.29
CA LEU A 97 4.23 -7.30 -1.00
C LEU A 97 4.86 -8.63 -0.56
N VAL A 98 5.17 -9.53 -1.51
CA VAL A 98 5.92 -10.78 -1.22
C VAL A 98 7.31 -10.50 -0.68
N LEU A 99 7.94 -9.37 -1.06
CA LEU A 99 9.29 -9.00 -0.61
C LEU A 99 9.31 -8.37 0.79
N VAL A 100 8.15 -8.06 1.37
CA VAL A 100 8.06 -7.52 2.73
C VAL A 100 8.19 -8.67 3.73
N SER A 101 9.33 -8.75 4.43
CA SER A 101 9.65 -9.86 5.36
C SER A 101 8.93 -9.77 6.71
N ASP A 102 8.45 -8.58 7.08
CA ASP A 102 7.95 -8.31 8.43
C ASP A 102 6.44 -8.56 8.57
N LEU A 103 5.86 -9.34 7.65
CA LEU A 103 4.49 -9.81 7.77
C LEU A 103 4.41 -10.92 8.82
N CYS A 104 3.35 -10.88 9.64
CA CYS A 104 3.15 -11.84 10.71
C CYS A 104 2.94 -13.27 10.18
N GLY A 105 3.54 -14.26 10.86
CA GLY A 105 3.19 -15.68 10.78
C GLY A 105 4.40 -16.62 10.78
N ILE A 106 4.13 -17.92 10.72
CA ILE A 106 5.15 -19.00 10.76
C ILE A 106 5.02 -19.83 9.48
N ALA A 107 6.11 -19.94 8.71
CA ALA A 107 6.22 -20.80 7.51
C ALA A 107 5.01 -20.74 6.56
N CYS A 108 4.31 -21.86 6.32
CA CYS A 108 3.14 -21.94 5.41
C CYS A 108 1.88 -21.24 5.94
N LEU A 109 1.85 -20.85 7.22
CA LEU A 109 0.81 -19.99 7.79
C LEU A 109 1.26 -18.53 7.88
N SER A 110 2.36 -18.19 7.19
CA SER A 110 2.78 -16.80 7.02
C SER A 110 1.87 -16.07 6.05
N MET A 111 1.52 -14.83 6.40
CA MET A 111 0.86 -13.92 5.47
C MET A 111 1.69 -13.76 4.18
N GLN A 112 3.03 -13.77 4.28
CA GLN A 112 3.91 -13.71 3.11
C GLN A 112 3.73 -14.92 2.17
N PHE A 113 3.57 -16.13 2.74
CA PHE A 113 3.28 -17.33 1.94
C PHE A 113 1.90 -17.25 1.27
N SER A 114 0.88 -16.77 1.99
CA SER A 114 -0.45 -16.57 1.40
C SER A 114 -0.42 -15.57 0.24
N VAL A 115 0.33 -14.47 0.36
CA VAL A 115 0.49 -13.48 -0.72
C VAL A 115 1.21 -14.09 -1.92
N PHE A 116 2.23 -14.93 -1.67
CA PHE A 116 2.92 -15.65 -2.74
C PHE A 116 2.00 -16.62 -3.50
N ILE A 117 1.19 -17.40 -2.77
CA ILE A 117 0.19 -18.29 -3.37
C ILE A 117 -0.84 -17.47 -4.17
N ASP A 118 -1.27 -16.31 -3.67
CA ASP A 118 -2.19 -15.43 -4.40
C ASP A 118 -1.57 -14.91 -5.69
N LEU A 119 -0.30 -14.48 -5.67
CA LEU A 119 0.44 -14.07 -6.88
C LEU A 119 0.47 -15.20 -7.93
N ILE A 120 0.85 -16.42 -7.54
CA ILE A 120 0.84 -17.57 -8.45
C ILE A 120 -0.58 -17.88 -8.93
N GLY A 121 -1.57 -17.82 -8.02
CA GLY A 121 -2.97 -18.00 -8.33
C GLY A 121 -3.45 -17.07 -9.42
N THR A 122 -3.20 -15.76 -9.29
CA THR A 122 -3.61 -14.76 -10.29
C THR A 122 -3.07 -15.04 -11.70
N LEU A 123 -1.89 -15.65 -11.82
CA LEU A 123 -1.28 -16.02 -13.10
C LEU A 123 -1.84 -17.35 -13.65
N VAL A 124 -2.16 -18.30 -12.77
CA VAL A 124 -2.63 -19.65 -13.15
C VAL A 124 -4.15 -19.70 -13.40
N LEU A 125 -4.92 -18.76 -12.85
CA LEU A 125 -6.39 -18.72 -12.95
C LEU A 125 -6.95 -18.88 -14.38
N PRO A 126 -6.40 -18.22 -15.42
CA PRO A 126 -6.88 -18.40 -16.79
C PRO A 126 -6.67 -19.82 -17.31
N ALA A 127 -5.52 -20.43 -16.99
CA ALA A 127 -5.24 -21.81 -17.35
C ALA A 127 -6.18 -22.78 -16.61
N ALA A 128 -6.51 -22.49 -15.35
CA ALA A 128 -7.46 -23.30 -14.58
C ALA A 128 -8.86 -23.34 -15.23
N ILE A 129 -9.32 -22.24 -15.84
CA ILE A 129 -10.60 -22.23 -16.59
C ILE A 129 -10.52 -23.10 -17.83
N VAL A 130 -9.44 -23.01 -18.61
CA VAL A 130 -9.23 -23.87 -19.80
C VAL A 130 -9.23 -25.35 -19.40
N MET A 131 -8.50 -25.70 -18.34
CA MET A 131 -8.45 -27.06 -17.81
C MET A 131 -9.81 -27.54 -17.28
N THR A 132 -10.59 -26.65 -16.68
CA THR A 132 -11.95 -26.95 -16.22
C THR A 132 -12.88 -27.27 -17.39
N ILE A 133 -12.84 -26.48 -18.45
CA ILE A 133 -13.62 -26.73 -19.68
C ILE A 133 -13.19 -28.06 -20.31
N TYR A 134 -11.87 -28.29 -20.42
CA TYR A 134 -11.34 -29.56 -20.91
C TYR A 134 -11.84 -30.76 -20.10
N LEU A 135 -11.82 -30.68 -18.77
CA LEU A 135 -12.31 -31.75 -17.90
C LEU A 135 -13.80 -32.05 -18.13
N ILE A 136 -14.63 -31.01 -18.26
CA ILE A 136 -16.07 -31.17 -18.50
C ILE A 136 -16.32 -31.86 -19.85
N VAL A 137 -15.65 -31.39 -20.91
CA VAL A 137 -15.78 -31.96 -22.26
C VAL A 137 -15.27 -33.40 -22.30
N ASN A 138 -14.11 -33.66 -21.72
CA ASN A 138 -13.52 -34.99 -21.66
C ASN A 138 -14.42 -35.97 -20.89
N THR A 139 -15.02 -35.53 -19.79
CA THR A 139 -15.97 -36.31 -18.98
C THR A 139 -17.26 -36.61 -19.73
N ALA A 140 -17.72 -35.70 -20.60
CA ALA A 140 -18.95 -35.88 -21.37
C ALA A 140 -18.78 -36.87 -22.55
N ILE A 141 -17.57 -36.97 -23.11
CA ILE A 141 -17.31 -37.76 -24.33
C ILE A 141 -16.64 -39.12 -24.01
N SER A 142 -15.84 -39.19 -22.95
CA SER A 142 -15.06 -40.38 -22.63
C SER A 142 -15.91 -41.51 -22.07
N SER A 143 -15.56 -42.76 -22.43
CA SER A 143 -16.16 -43.97 -21.84
C SER A 143 -15.79 -44.18 -20.36
N ASN A 144 -14.65 -43.63 -19.91
CA ASN A 144 -14.19 -43.67 -18.53
C ASN A 144 -14.09 -42.25 -17.94
N PRO A 145 -15.22 -41.64 -17.54
CA PRO A 145 -15.24 -40.30 -16.95
C PRO A 145 -14.48 -40.21 -15.61
N GLN A 146 -13.77 -39.09 -15.40
CA GLN A 146 -13.02 -38.81 -14.16
C GLN A 146 -13.95 -38.25 -13.05
N TRP A 147 -14.79 -39.11 -12.49
CA TRP A 147 -15.81 -38.72 -11.52
C TRP A 147 -15.27 -38.04 -10.25
N GLN A 148 -14.10 -38.44 -9.76
CA GLN A 148 -13.48 -37.85 -8.56
C GLN A 148 -13.16 -36.37 -8.77
N SER A 149 -12.57 -36.03 -9.93
CA SER A 149 -12.18 -34.66 -10.26
C SER A 149 -13.41 -33.77 -10.52
N LEU A 150 -14.45 -34.32 -11.15
CA LEU A 150 -15.73 -33.60 -11.33
C LEU A 150 -16.43 -33.36 -9.99
N ALA A 151 -16.46 -34.35 -9.11
CA ALA A 151 -17.06 -34.21 -7.78
C ALA A 151 -16.33 -33.15 -6.95
N LEU A 152 -14.99 -33.11 -7.02
CA LEU A 152 -14.18 -32.08 -6.36
C LEU A 152 -14.46 -30.69 -6.93
N LEU A 153 -14.60 -30.55 -8.25
CA LEU A 153 -14.94 -29.28 -8.90
C LEU A 153 -16.31 -28.76 -8.44
N ILE A 154 -17.33 -29.64 -8.42
CA ILE A 154 -18.68 -29.30 -7.94
C ILE A 154 -18.62 -28.91 -6.47
N ALA A 155 -17.84 -29.61 -5.64
CA ALA A 155 -17.68 -29.28 -4.23
C ALA A 155 -17.01 -27.90 -4.06
N ILE A 156 -15.94 -27.59 -4.79
CA ILE A 156 -15.23 -26.30 -4.67
C ILE A 156 -16.13 -25.13 -5.09
N LEU A 157 -16.86 -25.26 -6.21
CA LEU A 157 -17.74 -24.20 -6.70
C LEU A 157 -19.07 -24.12 -5.93
N GLY A 158 -19.57 -25.25 -5.43
CA GLY A 158 -20.85 -25.37 -4.76
C GLY A 158 -20.78 -25.15 -3.24
N LEU A 159 -19.66 -25.39 -2.57
CA LEU A 159 -19.53 -25.21 -1.13
C LEU A 159 -19.86 -23.77 -0.68
N PRO A 160 -19.38 -22.70 -1.35
CA PRO A 160 -19.78 -21.32 -1.01
C PRO A 160 -21.30 -21.11 -1.08
N ALA A 161 -22.00 -21.78 -2.00
CA ALA A 161 -23.46 -21.76 -2.09
C ALA A 161 -24.12 -22.18 -0.79
N VAL A 162 -23.66 -23.33 -0.29
CA VAL A 162 -24.21 -24.01 0.87
C VAL A 162 -23.96 -23.15 2.10
N LEU A 163 -22.75 -22.60 2.23
CA LEU A 163 -22.40 -21.68 3.31
C LEU A 163 -23.26 -20.41 3.30
N ILE A 164 -23.49 -19.79 2.14
CA ILE A 164 -24.34 -18.60 2.01
C ILE A 164 -25.80 -18.93 2.34
N ALA A 165 -26.31 -20.05 1.84
CA ALA A 165 -27.68 -20.47 2.09
C ALA A 165 -27.94 -20.70 3.59
N ILE A 166 -27.02 -21.38 4.28
CA ILE A 166 -27.10 -21.64 5.72
C ILE A 166 -26.93 -20.36 6.53
N THR A 167 -26.04 -19.45 6.12
CA THR A 167 -25.77 -18.22 6.89
C THR A 167 -26.87 -17.17 6.73
N THR A 168 -27.42 -17.02 5.53
CA THR A 168 -28.32 -15.91 5.19
C THR A 168 -29.80 -16.29 5.18
N PHE A 169 -30.13 -17.59 5.05
CA PHE A 169 -31.48 -18.12 4.89
C PHE A 169 -32.33 -17.43 3.78
N LYS A 170 -31.68 -16.76 2.82
CA LYS A 170 -32.33 -16.01 1.74
C LYS A 170 -32.01 -16.67 0.40
N PHE A 171 -32.99 -17.39 -0.14
CA PHE A 171 -32.89 -18.10 -1.42
C PHE A 171 -32.52 -17.20 -2.61
N VAL A 172 -32.80 -15.90 -2.54
CA VAL A 172 -32.40 -14.91 -3.56
C VAL A 172 -30.89 -14.95 -3.82
N TYR A 173 -30.05 -15.17 -2.80
CA TYR A 173 -28.60 -15.25 -2.98
C TYR A 173 -28.14 -16.51 -3.72
N VAL A 174 -28.90 -17.60 -3.63
CA VAL A 174 -28.64 -18.83 -4.40
C VAL A 174 -28.88 -18.56 -5.89
N MET A 175 -29.91 -17.77 -6.25
CA MET A 175 -30.17 -17.38 -7.64
C MET A 175 -29.05 -16.48 -8.20
N TRP A 176 -28.57 -15.51 -7.41
CA TRP A 176 -27.42 -14.68 -7.79
C TRP A 176 -26.15 -15.49 -8.00
N MET A 177 -26.00 -16.60 -7.29
CA MET A 177 -24.85 -17.47 -7.46
C MET A 177 -24.85 -18.22 -8.80
N ILE A 178 -26.02 -18.56 -9.36
CA ILE A 178 -26.09 -19.13 -10.71
C ILE A 178 -25.53 -18.14 -11.74
N ILE A 179 -25.90 -16.86 -11.62
CA ILE A 179 -25.38 -15.77 -12.46
C ILE A 179 -23.86 -15.65 -12.26
N TYR A 180 -23.38 -15.74 -11.02
CA TYR A 180 -21.95 -15.73 -10.71
C TYR A 180 -21.19 -16.88 -11.38
N ILE A 181 -21.71 -18.12 -11.33
CA ILE A 181 -21.09 -19.29 -11.96
C ILE A 181 -20.99 -19.10 -13.48
N ILE A 182 -22.07 -18.62 -14.12
CA ILE A 182 -22.07 -18.31 -15.56
C ILE A 182 -21.06 -17.22 -15.91
N ALA A 183 -20.84 -16.27 -15.00
CA ALA A 183 -19.88 -15.19 -15.21
C ALA A 183 -18.40 -15.60 -14.95
N LEU A 184 -18.13 -16.76 -14.35
CA LEU A 184 -16.75 -17.20 -14.04
C LEU A 184 -15.79 -17.19 -15.24
N PRO A 185 -16.17 -17.65 -16.45
CA PRO A 185 -15.29 -17.57 -17.62
C PRO A 185 -14.94 -16.11 -17.97
N ILE A 186 -15.88 -15.17 -17.79
CA ILE A 186 -15.61 -13.75 -18.02
C ILE A 186 -14.60 -13.24 -16.99
N TRP A 187 -14.84 -13.55 -15.71
CA TRP A 187 -14.04 -13.06 -14.58
C TRP A 187 -12.63 -13.65 -14.51
N ASN A 188 -12.48 -14.94 -14.80
CA ASN A 188 -11.23 -15.67 -14.59
C ASN A 188 -10.47 -15.98 -15.88
N PHE A 189 -11.08 -15.80 -17.05
CA PHE A 189 -10.41 -16.03 -18.34
C PHE A 189 -10.36 -14.76 -19.20
N ILE A 190 -11.51 -14.19 -19.58
CA ILE A 190 -11.54 -13.06 -20.53
C ILE A 190 -10.84 -11.82 -19.95
N LEU A 191 -11.23 -11.40 -18.73
CA LEU A 191 -10.67 -10.19 -18.12
C LEU A 191 -9.17 -10.32 -17.82
N PRO A 192 -8.66 -11.40 -17.20
CA PRO A 192 -7.22 -11.54 -16.97
C PRO A 192 -6.42 -11.68 -18.27
N LEU A 193 -6.91 -12.46 -19.25
CA LEU A 193 -6.21 -12.62 -20.54
C LEU A 193 -6.08 -11.29 -21.28
N TYR A 194 -7.16 -10.48 -21.31
CA TYR A 194 -7.10 -9.14 -21.88
C TYR A 194 -6.09 -8.26 -21.13
N SER A 195 -6.06 -8.35 -19.80
CA SER A 195 -5.16 -7.57 -18.95
C SER A 195 -3.69 -7.91 -19.20
N PHE A 196 -3.37 -9.20 -19.28
CA PHE A 196 -2.03 -9.69 -19.58
C PHE A 196 -1.61 -9.42 -21.03
N TRP A 197 -2.55 -9.35 -21.97
CA TRP A 197 -2.27 -8.92 -23.33
C TRP A 197 -1.94 -7.42 -23.42
N HIS A 198 -2.57 -6.60 -22.59
CA HIS A 198 -2.37 -5.15 -22.53
C HIS A 198 -1.66 -4.76 -21.23
N PHE A 199 -0.58 -5.47 -20.92
CA PHE A 199 0.15 -5.30 -19.66
C PHE A 199 0.97 -3.99 -19.61
N ASP A 200 1.23 -3.42 -20.79
CA ASP A 200 1.95 -2.18 -21.07
C ASP A 200 1.01 -0.97 -21.32
N ASP A 201 -0.31 -1.16 -21.25
CA ASP A 201 -1.28 -0.07 -21.44
C ASP A 201 -1.56 0.68 -20.13
N PHE A 202 -0.98 1.88 -20.04
CA PHE A 202 -1.11 2.76 -18.88
C PHE A 202 -2.27 3.78 -18.96
N SER A 203 -3.19 3.60 -19.91
CA SER A 203 -4.36 4.46 -20.01
C SER A 203 -5.31 4.26 -18.81
N TRP A 204 -5.98 5.34 -18.40
CA TRP A 204 -6.98 5.30 -17.32
C TRP A 204 -8.40 4.99 -17.81
N GLY A 205 -8.60 4.93 -19.13
CA GLY A 205 -9.90 4.70 -19.76
C GLY A 205 -10.90 5.86 -19.54
N ALA A 206 -12.12 5.69 -20.05
CA ALA A 206 -13.18 6.70 -20.03
C ALA A 206 -13.72 7.03 -18.61
N THR A 207 -13.34 6.27 -17.58
CA THR A 207 -13.85 6.38 -16.20
C THR A 207 -13.53 7.68 -15.45
N ARG A 208 -12.69 8.56 -16.01
CA ARG A 208 -12.36 9.89 -15.45
C ARG A 208 -12.66 11.06 -16.37
N VAL A 209 -13.23 10.83 -17.56
CA VAL A 209 -13.53 11.92 -18.48
C VAL A 209 -14.79 12.62 -18.00
N VAL A 210 -14.65 13.84 -17.49
CA VAL A 210 -15.80 14.68 -17.12
C VAL A 210 -16.59 14.96 -18.39
N ALA A 211 -17.92 14.81 -18.34
CA ALA A 211 -18.79 15.07 -19.48
C ALA A 211 -18.53 16.48 -20.04
N GLY A 212 -17.93 16.56 -21.24
CA GLY A 212 -17.55 17.81 -21.90
C GLY A 212 -16.05 17.94 -22.24
N GLU A 213 -15.16 17.14 -21.65
CA GLU A 213 -13.74 17.13 -22.03
C GLU A 213 -13.52 16.30 -23.30
N LYS A 214 -13.01 16.95 -24.35
CA LYS A 214 -12.52 16.24 -25.55
C LYS A 214 -11.45 15.24 -25.09
N LYS A 215 -11.59 13.98 -25.51
CA LYS A 215 -10.58 12.91 -25.37
C LYS A 215 -9.16 13.47 -25.52
N LYS A 216 -8.48 13.75 -24.42
CA LYS A 216 -7.01 13.71 -24.40
C LYS A 216 -6.68 12.24 -24.16
N ASP A 217 -6.68 11.47 -25.24
CA ASP A 217 -6.34 10.03 -25.28
C ASP A 217 -4.84 9.76 -24.99
N LYS A 218 -4.15 10.70 -24.34
CA LYS A 218 -2.74 10.57 -23.97
C LYS A 218 -2.68 10.31 -22.48
N GLY A 219 -2.28 9.10 -22.10
CA GLY A 219 -2.14 8.69 -20.70
C GLY A 219 -1.25 9.65 -19.93
N HIS A 220 -1.35 9.62 -18.60
CA HIS A 220 -0.49 10.41 -17.69
C HIS A 220 1.03 10.17 -17.89
N ALA A 221 1.40 9.15 -18.68
CA ALA A 221 2.77 8.81 -19.03
C ALA A 221 3.36 9.62 -20.22
N ASP A 222 2.54 10.22 -21.08
CA ASP A 222 3.00 10.82 -22.36
C ASP A 222 3.04 12.36 -22.33
N ALA A 223 2.81 12.98 -21.18
CA ALA A 223 3.01 14.41 -21.01
C ALA A 223 4.51 14.69 -20.81
N ASP A 224 5.27 14.65 -21.91
CA ASP A 224 6.65 15.14 -21.92
C ASP A 224 6.66 16.63 -21.55
N GLY A 225 7.18 16.93 -20.37
CA GLY A 225 7.32 18.29 -19.87
C GLY A 225 8.26 18.34 -18.67
N LYS A 226 9.17 19.31 -18.64
CA LYS A 226 9.95 19.59 -17.42
C LYS A 226 9.00 20.12 -16.35
N PHE A 227 8.94 19.42 -15.23
CA PHE A 227 8.15 19.85 -14.08
C PHE A 227 8.61 21.23 -13.60
N ASP A 228 7.70 22.19 -13.60
CA ASP A 228 7.96 23.56 -13.18
C ASP A 228 7.68 23.69 -11.66
N SER A 229 8.74 23.55 -10.86
CA SER A 229 8.66 23.62 -9.40
C SER A 229 8.26 25.01 -8.87
N SER A 230 8.35 26.06 -9.68
CA SER A 230 7.98 27.42 -9.29
C SER A 230 6.48 27.61 -9.05
N ARG A 231 5.65 26.69 -9.56
CA ARG A 231 4.20 26.68 -9.36
C ARG A 231 3.79 26.16 -7.99
N LEU A 232 4.68 25.47 -7.28
CA LEU A 232 4.40 24.94 -5.95
C LEU A 232 4.76 25.97 -4.88
N VAL A 233 3.75 26.39 -4.11
CA VAL A 233 3.96 27.21 -2.92
C VAL A 233 4.53 26.34 -1.80
N MET A 234 5.85 26.36 -1.63
CA MET A 234 6.53 25.66 -0.55
C MET A 234 6.38 26.43 0.76
N LYS A 235 5.41 26.03 1.59
CA LYS A 235 5.10 26.66 2.87
C LYS A 235 4.99 25.59 3.96
N LYS A 236 5.57 25.84 5.14
CA LYS A 236 5.49 24.87 6.25
C LYS A 236 4.05 24.79 6.75
N TRP A 237 3.66 23.62 7.27
CA TRP A 237 2.33 23.42 7.83
C TRP A 237 1.98 24.47 8.90
N GLU A 238 2.94 24.83 9.74
CA GLU A 238 2.77 25.84 10.80
C GLU A 238 2.40 27.21 10.23
N ASP A 239 3.01 27.60 9.12
CA ASP A 239 2.72 28.88 8.45
C ASP A 239 1.33 28.87 7.81
N TRP A 240 0.86 27.71 7.33
CA TRP A 240 -0.50 27.52 6.79
C TRP A 240 -1.56 27.59 7.90
N GLU A 241 -1.31 26.94 9.04
CA GLU A 241 -2.22 26.95 10.19
C GLU A 241 -2.26 28.35 10.84
N ALA A 242 -1.14 29.06 10.89
CA ALA A 242 -1.06 30.44 11.38
C ALA A 242 -1.85 31.43 10.51
N GLU A 243 -1.83 31.27 9.19
CA GLU A 243 -2.60 32.13 8.27
C GLU A 243 -4.10 31.86 8.35
N ARG A 244 -4.50 30.58 8.42
CA ARG A 244 -5.91 30.20 8.57
C ARG A 244 -6.52 30.65 9.90
N THR A 245 -5.73 30.62 10.97
CA THR A 245 -6.22 30.85 12.35
C THR A 245 -5.88 32.25 12.86
N GLY A 246 -5.09 33.04 12.12
CA GLY A 246 -4.61 34.36 12.51
C GLY A 246 -3.59 34.37 13.67
N GLN A 247 -3.25 33.20 14.24
CA GLN A 247 -2.33 33.06 15.36
C GLN A 247 -0.92 32.78 14.88
N ARG A 248 0.01 33.73 15.03
CA ARG A 248 1.44 33.51 14.74
C ARG A 248 2.06 32.59 15.81
N PHE A 249 2.44 31.38 15.41
CA PHE A 249 3.22 30.48 16.28
C PHE A 249 4.63 31.05 16.52
N ASN A 250 5.07 31.01 17.77
CA ASN A 250 6.35 31.56 18.20
C ASN A 250 7.50 30.64 17.73
N LYS A 251 8.43 31.16 16.91
CA LYS A 251 9.46 30.42 16.15
C LYS A 251 10.54 29.69 16.99
N ASN A 252 10.43 29.67 18.32
CA ASN A 252 11.47 29.12 19.20
C ASN A 252 11.36 27.61 19.48
N LYS A 253 10.77 26.82 18.58
CA LYS A 253 10.79 25.34 18.69
C LYS A 253 11.65 24.73 17.60
N VAL A 254 12.59 23.90 18.07
CA VAL A 254 13.69 23.26 17.34
C VAL A 254 13.20 22.62 16.03
N PRO A 255 13.82 22.91 14.87
CA PRO A 255 13.42 22.30 13.61
C PRO A 255 13.68 20.79 13.62
N LEU A 256 12.75 20.01 13.05
CA LEU A 256 12.95 18.60 12.74
C LEU A 256 14.11 18.47 11.75
N LYS A 257 15.17 17.78 12.16
CA LYS A 257 16.27 17.42 11.27
C LYS A 257 15.86 16.28 10.34
N THR A 258 16.04 16.50 9.06
CA THR A 258 15.97 15.49 8.00
C THR A 258 17.34 14.81 7.84
N PRO A 259 17.42 13.58 7.32
CA PRO A 259 18.69 12.86 7.12
C PRO A 259 19.68 13.54 6.16
N LEU A 260 19.22 14.55 5.40
CA LEU A 260 20.04 15.34 4.48
C LEU A 260 20.59 16.63 5.10
N ASP A 261 20.18 16.97 6.33
CA ASP A 261 20.70 18.15 7.00
C ASP A 261 22.14 17.90 7.47
N PRO A 262 23.09 18.81 7.17
CA PRO A 262 24.46 18.68 7.66
C PRO A 262 24.45 18.63 9.20
N PRO A 263 25.31 17.81 9.83
CA PRO A 263 25.44 17.84 11.28
C PRO A 263 25.79 19.26 11.71
N LEU A 264 25.13 19.74 12.77
CA LEU A 264 25.46 21.03 13.37
C LEU A 264 26.95 21.01 13.67
N ALA A 265 27.71 21.89 13.00
CA ALA A 265 29.09 22.13 13.35
C ALA A 265 29.11 22.45 14.84
N PHE A 266 29.82 21.63 15.61
CA PHE A 266 30.12 21.91 17.00
C PHE A 266 30.89 23.23 17.01
N ASP A 267 30.24 24.30 17.47
CA ASP A 267 30.85 25.62 17.61
C ASP A 267 31.80 25.58 18.82
N GLY A 268 32.95 24.93 18.59
CA GLY A 268 34.08 24.91 19.49
C GLY A 268 34.85 26.22 19.32
N GLY A 269 34.38 27.28 19.98
CA GLY A 269 35.15 28.50 20.14
C GLY A 269 36.45 28.21 20.92
N ASN A 270 37.58 28.45 20.24
CA ASN A 270 38.96 28.56 20.74
C ASN A 270 39.72 27.30 21.21
N GLN A 271 40.41 26.64 20.27
CA GLN A 271 41.80 26.18 20.46
C GLN A 271 42.61 26.30 19.15
N PRO A 272 43.86 26.79 19.18
CA PRO A 272 44.70 26.91 17.99
C PRO A 272 45.41 25.58 17.69
N GLY A 273 45.11 25.02 16.51
CA GLY A 273 45.95 23.98 15.89
C GLY A 273 45.23 22.66 15.60
N SER A 274 44.56 22.54 14.45
CA SER A 274 44.51 21.26 13.72
C SER A 274 44.05 21.45 12.27
N ARG A 275 44.53 20.56 11.40
CA ARG A 275 44.57 20.63 9.93
C ARG A 275 43.20 20.49 9.26
N LYS A 276 43.02 21.20 8.14
CA LYS A 276 41.87 21.09 7.21
C LYS A 276 41.91 19.74 6.45
N SER A 277 40.78 19.03 6.37
CA SER A 277 40.57 17.93 5.43
C SER A 277 39.25 18.07 4.68
N GLY A 278 39.34 18.03 3.35
CA GLY A 278 38.39 17.38 2.44
C GLY A 278 36.98 17.96 2.27
N ILE A 279 36.78 18.67 1.16
CA ILE A 279 35.46 18.91 0.54
C ILE A 279 34.91 17.56 0.05
N VAL A 280 33.68 17.20 0.45
CA VAL A 280 32.92 16.08 -0.15
C VAL A 280 31.68 16.66 -0.82
N THR A 281 31.63 16.55 -2.14
CA THR A 281 30.47 16.84 -3.00
C THR A 281 29.38 15.77 -2.83
N PRO A 282 28.07 16.12 -2.88
CA PRO A 282 27.00 15.12 -2.80
C PRO A 282 26.90 14.29 -4.08
N SER A 283 26.84 12.97 -3.93
CA SER A 283 26.58 12.01 -5.01
C SER A 283 25.10 11.95 -5.39
N THR A 284 24.86 11.75 -6.69
CA THR A 284 23.57 11.51 -7.36
C THR A 284 22.78 10.36 -6.70
N PRO A 285 21.44 10.44 -6.55
CA PRO A 285 20.66 9.31 -6.03
C PRO A 285 20.68 8.15 -7.03
N GLY A 286 20.99 6.95 -6.54
CA GLY A 286 21.11 5.73 -7.33
C GLY A 286 19.76 5.13 -7.76
N THR A 287 19.85 4.24 -8.76
CA THR A 287 18.75 3.52 -9.41
C THR A 287 17.93 2.67 -8.43
N PHE A 288 16.60 2.65 -8.65
CA PHE A 288 15.53 1.99 -7.88
C PHE A 288 15.95 0.65 -7.26
N GLY A 289 16.64 -0.24 -7.99
CA GLY A 289 16.97 -1.60 -7.54
C GLY A 289 17.99 -1.73 -6.38
N THR A 290 18.89 -0.77 -6.15
CA THR A 290 19.95 -0.92 -5.13
C THR A 290 19.53 -0.53 -3.71
N MET A 291 18.42 0.20 -3.52
CA MET A 291 17.94 0.58 -2.18
C MET A 291 17.12 -0.52 -1.48
N PHE A 292 16.65 -1.54 -2.21
CA PHE A 292 15.78 -2.58 -1.67
C PHE A 292 16.45 -3.54 -0.68
N ASN A 293 17.79 -3.57 -0.61
CA ASN A 293 18.53 -4.55 0.18
C ASN A 293 19.32 -3.96 1.37
N ASP A 294 19.40 -2.64 1.50
CA ASP A 294 20.22 -2.00 2.54
C ASP A 294 19.48 -1.90 3.88
N ARG A 295 19.40 -3.05 4.57
CA ARG A 295 18.94 -3.19 5.96
C ARG A 295 19.82 -2.43 6.98
N LYS A 296 20.92 -1.80 6.54
CA LYS A 296 21.90 -1.15 7.44
C LYS A 296 21.45 0.19 8.02
N MET A 297 20.37 0.81 7.54
CA MET A 297 19.82 2.02 8.19
C MET A 297 18.88 1.74 9.37
N TYR A 298 18.53 0.47 9.61
CA TYR A 298 17.62 0.05 10.68
C TYR A 298 18.32 -0.88 11.67
N GLY A 299 19.36 -0.37 12.34
CA GLY A 299 20.08 -1.17 13.33
C GLY A 299 21.26 -0.47 13.97
N SER A 300 21.01 0.60 14.73
CA SER A 300 21.88 1.05 15.82
C SER A 300 21.29 2.29 16.48
N SER A 301 20.48 2.08 17.51
CA SER A 301 20.47 3.05 18.61
C SER A 301 21.85 2.93 19.28
N PRO A 302 22.65 4.00 19.44
CA PRO A 302 23.82 3.93 20.29
C PRO A 302 23.35 3.62 21.70
N SER A 303 23.86 2.53 22.28
CA SER A 303 23.77 2.28 23.71
C SER A 303 24.41 3.46 24.44
N LEU A 304 23.60 4.29 25.10
CA LEU A 304 24.08 5.18 26.13
C LEU A 304 24.65 4.32 27.25
N GLY A 305 25.98 4.30 27.37
CA GLY A 305 26.67 3.71 28.50
C GLY A 305 26.24 4.44 29.77
N VAL A 306 25.43 3.77 30.58
CA VAL A 306 25.09 4.22 31.94
C VAL A 306 26.19 3.71 32.85
N SER A 307 27.05 4.63 33.31
CA SER A 307 27.95 4.39 34.43
C SER A 307 27.15 3.96 35.66
N ASN A 308 27.57 2.86 36.28
CA ASN A 308 27.09 2.37 37.56
C ASN A 308 27.20 3.47 38.62
N ASN A 309 26.07 3.90 39.16
CA ASN A 309 26.00 4.40 40.53
C ASN A 309 24.74 3.83 41.19
N VAL A 310 24.98 3.03 42.22
CA VAL A 310 23.99 2.35 43.03
C VAL A 310 23.25 3.38 43.88
N SER A 311 21.94 3.47 43.71
CA SER A 311 21.03 4.04 44.72
C SER A 311 19.73 3.23 44.75
N SER A 312 19.24 3.02 45.98
CA SER A 312 18.19 2.08 46.39
C SER A 312 16.80 2.36 45.77
N PRO A 313 15.89 1.36 45.74
CA PRO A 313 14.59 1.52 45.08
C PRO A 313 13.64 2.44 45.85
N VAL A 314 12.98 3.33 45.11
CA VAL A 314 11.89 4.22 45.56
C VAL A 314 10.58 3.42 45.66
N PRO A 315 9.75 3.59 46.72
CA PRO A 315 8.49 2.87 46.86
C PRO A 315 7.41 3.35 45.87
N PRO A 316 6.41 2.51 45.54
CA PRO A 316 5.38 2.82 44.54
C PRO A 316 4.42 3.93 45.01
N PRO A 317 3.84 4.71 44.08
CA PRO A 317 2.92 5.80 44.40
C PRO A 317 1.56 5.28 44.88
N SER A 318 0.97 6.00 45.83
CA SER A 318 -0.35 5.74 46.42
C SER A 318 -1.50 5.89 45.40
N PRO A 319 -2.61 5.15 45.57
CA PRO A 319 -3.75 5.20 44.65
C PRO A 319 -4.53 6.52 44.74
N ILE A 320 -4.98 7.00 43.59
CA ILE A 320 -5.73 8.26 43.38
C ILE A 320 -7.16 8.10 43.94
N PRO A 321 -7.72 9.09 44.67
CA PRO A 321 -9.11 9.03 45.16
C PRO A 321 -10.13 9.24 44.03
N PRO A 322 -11.35 8.68 44.15
CA PRO A 322 -12.39 8.77 43.13
C PRO A 322 -12.98 10.19 43.01
N PRO A 323 -13.50 10.55 41.81
CA PRO A 323 -14.08 11.88 41.57
C PRO A 323 -15.41 12.08 42.32
N PRO A 324 -15.77 13.33 42.67
CA PRO A 324 -17.01 13.64 43.36
C PRO A 324 -18.24 13.45 42.45
N PRO A 325 -19.43 13.16 43.03
CA PRO A 325 -20.65 12.96 42.27
C PRO A 325 -21.13 14.25 41.60
N PRO A 326 -21.84 14.15 40.46
CA PRO A 326 -22.37 15.32 39.75
C PRO A 326 -23.47 16.03 40.58
N PRO A 327 -23.60 17.35 40.43
CA PRO A 327 -24.64 18.11 41.12
C PRO A 327 -26.02 17.74 40.60
N SER A 328 -26.95 17.52 41.52
CA SER A 328 -28.35 17.28 41.24
C SER A 328 -29.04 18.57 40.79
N GLN A 329 -29.40 18.65 39.50
CA GLN A 329 -30.59 19.31 38.97
C GLN A 329 -31.05 18.57 37.72
#